data_AF-A0A0S4KZA1-F1
#
_entry.id   AF-A0A0S4KZA1-F1
#
_cell.length_a   1.000
_cell.length_b   1.000
_cell.length_c   1.000
_cell.angle_alpha   90.00
_cell.angle_beta   90.00
_cell.angle_gamma   90.00
#
_symmetry.space_group_name_H-M   'P 1'
#
loop_
_entity.id
_entity.type
_entity.pdbx_description
1 polymer ?
#
loop_
_entity_poly.entity_id
_entity_poly.type
_entity_poly.pdbx_seq_one_letter_code
_entity_poly.pdbx_strand_id
1 'polypeptide(L)'
;MKDMIMAPPTTRLQTIKREPFRLWESAAWLLRCYAERWKERARFYEKYRGYFPKLSSGRFVKRCRELEKMYQKLSMIMLAVPVREEEWVPVRLPLARRRRGRLIARCH
;
A
#
# COMPACT_ATOMS: atom_id res chain seq x y z
N MET A 1 25.17 35.28 -32.43
CA MET A 1 24.16 34.30 -31.96
C MET A 1 24.67 33.73 -30.65
N LYS A 2 23.97 34.02 -29.54
CA LYS A 2 24.36 33.61 -28.20
C LYS A 2 23.28 32.64 -27.74
N ASP A 3 23.59 31.36 -27.73
CA ASP A 3 22.61 30.31 -27.51
C ASP A 3 22.06 30.39 -26.09
N MET A 4 20.75 30.62 -26.00
CA MET A 4 19.95 30.48 -24.80
C MET A 4 19.93 28.99 -24.44
N ILE A 5 20.81 28.59 -23.51
CA ILE A 5 20.66 27.32 -22.81
C ILE A 5 19.47 27.49 -21.86
N MET A 6 18.28 27.13 -22.34
CA MET A 6 17.09 26.95 -21.52
C MET A 6 17.36 25.78 -20.57
N ALA A 7 17.75 26.10 -19.34
CA ALA A 7 17.75 25.12 -18.26
C ALA A 7 16.32 24.56 -18.12
N PRO A 8 16.14 23.23 -18.00
CA PRO A 8 14.82 22.65 -17.84
C PRO A 8 14.15 23.25 -16.61
N PRO A 9 12.83 23.55 -16.64
CA PRO A 9 12.16 24.11 -15.48
C PRO A 9 12.36 23.14 -14.33
N THR A 10 13.11 23.59 -13.33
CA THR A 10 13.28 22.87 -12.09
C THR A 10 11.90 22.84 -11.48
N THR A 11 11.19 21.74 -11.71
CA THR A 11 9.89 21.48 -11.09
C THR A 11 10.18 21.40 -9.61
N ARG A 12 10.16 22.55 -8.94
CA ARG A 12 10.15 22.63 -7.48
C ARG A 12 8.99 21.75 -7.10
N LEU A 13 9.29 20.57 -6.58
CA LEU A 13 8.33 19.76 -5.86
C LEU A 13 7.81 20.68 -4.78
N GLN A 14 6.69 21.34 -5.05
CA GLN A 14 5.92 22.02 -4.03
C GLN A 14 5.59 20.91 -3.06
N THR A 15 6.35 20.85 -1.98
CA THR A 15 5.99 20.09 -0.81
C THR A 15 4.70 20.72 -0.34
N ILE A 16 3.59 20.21 -0.87
CA ILE A 16 2.25 20.51 -0.38
C ILE A 16 2.37 20.28 1.12
N LYS A 17 2.35 21.37 1.90
CA LYS A 17 2.22 21.32 3.35
C LYS A 17 0.86 20.68 3.59
N ARG A 18 0.87 19.36 3.64
CA ARG A 18 -0.26 18.55 4.02
C ARG A 18 -0.32 18.68 5.54
N GLU A 19 -1.41 19.26 6.04
CA GLU A 19 -1.90 19.15 7.43
C GLU A 19 -1.50 17.78 8.01
N PRO A 20 -1.16 17.67 9.31
CA PRO A 20 -0.69 16.42 9.90
C PRO A 20 -1.69 15.31 9.55
N PHE A 21 -1.33 14.51 8.54
CA PHE A 21 -2.19 13.46 8.05
C PHE A 21 -2.36 12.49 9.20
N ARG A 22 -3.60 12.33 9.67
CA ARG A 22 -3.91 11.23 10.58
C ARG A 22 -3.46 9.95 9.88
N LEU A 23 -2.48 9.26 10.47
CA LEU A 23 -1.89 8.03 9.91
C LEU A 23 -3.00 7.03 9.52
N TRP A 24 -4.09 7.05 10.29
CA TRP A 24 -5.30 6.30 10.04
C TRP A 24 -5.99 6.62 8.72
N GLU A 25 -6.20 7.90 8.40
CA GLU A 25 -6.81 8.34 7.15
C GLU A 25 -5.90 8.02 5.96
N SER A 26 -4.58 8.19 6.14
CA SER A 26 -3.58 7.78 5.14
C SER A 26 -3.65 6.28 4.84
N ALA A 27 -3.72 5.46 5.89
CA ALA A 27 -3.84 4.02 5.75
C ALA A 27 -5.16 3.64 5.04
N ALA A 28 -6.27 4.29 5.38
CA ALA A 28 -7.55 4.08 4.70
C ALA A 28 -7.48 4.43 3.20
N TRP A 29 -6.85 5.55 2.85
CA TRP A 29 -6.60 5.93 1.46
C TRP A 29 -5.73 4.91 0.72
N LEU A 30 -4.65 4.43 1.34
CA LEU A 30 -3.80 3.40 0.74
C LEU A 30 -4.60 2.13 0.43
N LEU A 31 -5.45 1.69 1.36
CA LEU A 31 -6.31 0.51 1.16
C LEU A 31 -7.30 0.72 0.01
N ARG A 32 -7.87 1.93 -0.13
CA ARG A 32 -8.70 2.28 -1.28
C ARG A 32 -7.92 2.22 -2.60
N CYS A 33 -6.68 2.72 -2.63
CA CYS A 33 -5.78 2.58 -3.78
C CYS A 33 -5.44 1.11 -4.09
N TYR A 34 -5.30 0.24 -3.09
CA TYR A 34 -5.15 -1.20 -3.30
C TYR A 34 -6.41 -1.83 -3.89
N ALA A 35 -7.60 -1.45 -3.43
CA ALA A 35 -8.86 -1.93 -3.98
C ALA A 35 -8.98 -1.62 -5.49
N GLU A 36 -8.73 -0.38 -5.90
CA GLU A 36 -8.77 0.02 -7.31
C GLU A 36 -7.73 -0.74 -8.15
N ARG A 37 -6.51 -0.97 -7.63
CA ARG A 37 -5.50 -1.79 -8.33
C ARG A 37 -5.98 -3.23 -8.56
N TRP A 38 -6.66 -3.84 -7.59
CA TRP A 38 -7.20 -5.18 -7.75
C TRP A 38 -8.36 -5.24 -8.76
N LYS A 39 -9.21 -4.22 -8.78
CA LYS A 39 -10.28 -4.03 -9.75
C LYS A 39 -9.75 -3.89 -11.18
N GLU A 40 -8.75 -3.03 -11.39
CA GLU A 40 -8.09 -2.85 -12.68
C GLU A 40 -7.42 -4.14 -13.15
N ARG A 41 -6.73 -4.83 -12.25
CA ARG A 41 -6.10 -6.13 -12.54
C ARG A 41 -7.15 -7.18 -12.95
N ALA A 42 -8.26 -7.28 -12.25
CA ALA A 42 -9.34 -8.19 -12.62
C ALA A 42 -9.89 -7.86 -14.03
N ARG A 43 -10.19 -6.57 -14.29
CA ARG A 43 -10.66 -6.10 -15.60
C ARG A 43 -9.66 -6.40 -16.72
N PHE A 44 -8.37 -6.23 -16.46
CA PHE A 44 -7.31 -6.54 -17.43
C PHE A 44 -7.34 -8.01 -17.82
N TYR A 45 -7.33 -8.94 -16.86
CA TYR A 45 -7.32 -10.37 -17.17
C TYR A 45 -8.65 -10.88 -17.73
N GLU A 46 -9.78 -10.26 -17.39
CA GLU A 46 -11.07 -10.51 -18.04
C GLU A 46 -11.01 -10.11 -19.53
N LYS A 47 -10.48 -8.92 -19.84
CA LYS A 47 -10.35 -8.40 -21.21
C LYS A 47 -9.39 -9.24 -22.07
N TYR A 48 -8.25 -9.63 -21.51
CA TYR A 48 -7.20 -10.38 -22.24
C TYR A 48 -7.23 -11.89 -21.94
N ARG A 49 -8.44 -12.45 -21.72
CA ARG A 49 -8.61 -13.83 -21.27
C ARG A 49 -7.96 -14.86 -22.19
N GLY A 50 -7.99 -14.64 -23.51
CA GLY A 50 -7.39 -15.52 -24.52
C GLY A 50 -5.85 -15.54 -24.51
N TYR A 51 -5.20 -14.46 -24.08
CA TYR A 51 -3.75 -14.37 -24.03
C TYR A 51 -3.16 -15.05 -22.79
N PHE A 52 -3.91 -15.08 -21.68
CA PHE A 52 -3.40 -15.57 -20.39
C PHE A 52 -4.33 -16.59 -19.72
N PRO A 53 -4.67 -17.72 -20.37
CA PRO A 53 -5.74 -18.64 -19.93
C PRO A 53 -5.59 -19.17 -18.48
N LYS A 54 -4.36 -19.31 -17.97
CA LYS A 54 -4.10 -19.73 -16.57
C LYS A 54 -4.43 -18.61 -15.56
N LEU A 55 -4.06 -17.37 -15.87
CA LEU A 55 -4.25 -16.20 -15.00
C LEU A 55 -5.64 -15.59 -15.15
N SER A 56 -6.23 -15.66 -16.33
CA SER A 56 -7.63 -15.32 -16.57
C SER A 56 -8.58 -16.46 -16.22
N SER A 57 -8.07 -17.52 -15.57
CA SER A 57 -8.90 -18.55 -14.97
C SER A 57 -9.87 -17.88 -13.99
N GLY A 58 -11.14 -18.32 -14.03
CA GLY A 58 -12.19 -17.69 -13.23
C GLY A 58 -11.85 -17.62 -11.73
N ARG A 59 -11.02 -18.54 -11.22
CA ARG A 59 -10.55 -18.55 -9.83
C ARG A 59 -9.63 -17.37 -9.48
N PHE A 60 -8.67 -17.03 -10.35
CA PHE A 60 -7.77 -15.90 -10.08
C PHE A 60 -8.51 -14.57 -10.15
N VAL A 61 -9.30 -14.37 -11.21
CA VAL A 61 -10.13 -13.16 -11.38
C VAL A 61 -11.10 -13.03 -10.19
N LYS A 62 -11.74 -14.12 -9.75
CA LYS A 62 -12.58 -14.14 -8.56
C LYS A 62 -11.82 -13.71 -7.31
N ARG A 63 -10.60 -14.23 -7.09
CA ARG A 63 -9.72 -13.80 -5.98
C ARG A 63 -9.41 -12.31 -6.03
N CYS A 64 -9.14 -11.75 -7.22
CA CYS A 64 -8.92 -10.31 -7.37
C CYS A 64 -10.17 -9.50 -6.99
N ARG A 65 -11.37 -9.93 -7.40
CA ARG A 65 -12.64 -9.29 -7.02
C ARG A 65 -12.94 -9.42 -5.52
N GLU A 66 -12.61 -10.55 -4.90
CA GLU A 66 -12.71 -10.73 -3.45
C GLU A 66 -11.79 -9.75 -2.71
N LEU A 67 -10.54 -9.62 -3.15
CA LEU A 67 -9.59 -8.66 -2.58
C LEU A 67 -10.05 -7.22 -2.77
N GLU A 68 -10.51 -6.84 -3.96
CA GLU A 68 -11.13 -5.52 -4.24
C GLU A 68 -12.18 -5.18 -3.17
N LYS A 69 -13.15 -6.08 -2.97
CA LYS A 69 -14.23 -5.89 -1.98
C LYS A 69 -13.72 -5.82 -0.55
N MET A 70 -12.77 -6.67 -0.17
CA MET A 70 -12.21 -6.67 1.19
C MET A 70 -11.47 -5.36 1.49
N TYR A 71 -10.60 -4.91 0.59
CA TYR A 71 -9.86 -3.66 0.75
C TYR A 71 -10.79 -2.45 0.75
N GLN A 72 -11.81 -2.44 -0.11
CA GLN A 72 -12.81 -1.38 -0.13
C GLN A 72 -13.59 -1.32 1.18
N LYS A 73 -14.09 -2.47 1.67
CA LYS A 73 -14.81 -2.55 2.95
C LYS A 73 -13.94 -2.08 4.12
N LEU A 74 -12.68 -2.53 4.18
CA LEU A 74 -11.74 -2.13 5.22
C LEU A 74 -11.50 -0.61 5.20
N SER A 75 -11.28 -0.03 4.02
CA SER A 75 -11.07 1.42 3.87
C SER A 75 -12.28 2.23 4.34
N MET A 76 -13.50 1.76 4.04
CA MET A 76 -14.73 2.42 4.49
C MET A 76 -14.90 2.33 6.00
N ILE A 77 -14.64 1.17 6.59
CA ILE A 77 -14.71 1.00 8.05
C ILE A 77 -13.71 1.94 8.72
N MET A 78 -12.48 2.01 8.23
CA MET A 78 -11.47 2.90 8.80
C MET A 78 -11.90 4.37 8.71
N LEU A 79 -12.38 4.84 7.57
CA LEU A 79 -12.86 6.22 7.44
C LEU A 79 -14.10 6.51 8.30
N ALA A 80 -14.93 5.51 8.58
CA ALA A 80 -16.13 5.66 9.39
C ALA A 80 -15.85 5.69 10.90
N VAL A 81 -14.71 5.16 11.35
CA VAL A 81 -14.33 5.16 12.78
C VAL A 81 -13.71 6.51 13.13
N PRO A 82 -14.34 7.32 14.00
CA PRO A 82 -13.73 8.56 14.47
C PRO A 82 -12.56 8.21 15.40
N VAL A 83 -11.33 8.40 14.92
CA VAL A 83 -10.14 8.24 15.75
C VAL A 83 -10.02 9.46 16.66
N ARG A 84 -10.30 9.27 17.96
CA ARG A 84 -9.93 10.23 18.99
C ARG A 84 -8.41 10.12 19.21
N GLU A 85 -7.67 11.16 18.86
CA GLU A 85 -6.20 11.17 18.93
C GLU A 85 -5.66 10.98 20.36
N GLU A 86 -6.48 11.29 21.37
CA GLU A 86 -6.13 11.22 22.79
C GLU A 86 -5.96 9.78 23.32
N GLU A 87 -6.45 8.77 22.61
CA GLU A 87 -6.52 7.38 23.11
C GLU A 87 -5.38 6.48 22.61
N TRP A 88 -4.71 6.87 21.51
CA TRP A 88 -3.69 6.05 20.87
C TRP A 88 -2.29 6.42 21.37
N VAL A 89 -1.95 5.94 22.57
CA VAL A 89 -0.58 6.06 23.09
C VAL A 89 0.33 5.09 22.32
N PRO A 90 1.45 5.56 21.73
CA PRO A 90 2.40 4.66 21.08
C PRO A 90 2.95 3.66 22.11
N VAL A 91 2.55 2.39 21.98
CA VAL A 91 3.10 1.31 22.78
C VAL A 91 4.56 1.13 22.37
N ARG A 92 5.48 1.58 23.23
CA ARG A 92 6.90 1.28 23.09
C ARG A 92 7.08 -0.20 23.42
N LEU A 93 6.94 -1.05 22.41
CA LEU A 93 7.35 -2.45 22.56
C LEU A 93 8.86 -2.45 22.80
N PRO A 94 9.36 -2.97 23.95
CA PRO A 94 10.78 -3.16 24.10
C PRO A 94 11.21 -4.14 23.01
N LEU A 95 11.97 -3.67 22.04
CA LEU A 95 12.64 -4.53 21.08
C LEU A 95 13.56 -5.42 21.89
N ALA A 96 13.11 -6.63 22.21
CA ALA A 96 13.95 -7.66 22.77
C ALA A 96 15.08 -7.87 21.77
N ARG A 97 16.26 -7.31 22.07
CA ARG A 97 17.49 -7.61 21.36
C ARG A 97 17.68 -9.12 21.51
N ARG A 98 17.25 -9.89 20.50
CA ARG A 98 17.73 -11.26 20.32
C ARG A 98 19.24 -11.14 20.18
N ARG A 99 19.98 -11.34 21.28
CA ARG A 99 21.38 -11.74 21.20
C ARG A 99 21.37 -12.96 20.29
N ARG A 100 21.95 -12.86 19.09
CA ARG A 100 22.30 -14.03 18.29
C ARG A 100 23.36 -14.78 19.10
N GLY A 101 22.92 -15.61 20.02
CA GLY A 101 23.74 -16.64 20.64
C GLY A 101 24.16 -17.57 19.51
N ARG A 102 25.45 -17.55 19.21
CA ARG A 102 26.10 -18.47 18.30
C ARG A 102 26.08 -19.83 19.02
N LEU A 103 25.04 -20.64 18.78
CA LEU A 103 25.05 -22.05 19.16
C LEU A 103 26.07 -22.75 18.27
N ILE A 104 27.32 -22.81 18.74
CA ILE A 104 28.31 -23.74 18.21
C ILE A 104 28.02 -25.06 18.90
N ALA A 105 27.34 -25.96 18.21
CA ALA A 105 27.34 -27.37 18.57
C ALA A 105 28.78 -27.87 18.41
N ARG A 106 29.46 -28.17 19.52
CA ARG A 106 30.62 -29.05 19.50
C ARG A 106 30.09 -30.48 19.65
N CYS A 107 30.13 -31.23 18.57
CA CYS A 107 30.21 -32.68 18.65
C CYS A 107 31.67 -33.04 18.88
N HIS A 108 31.98 -33.60 20.04
CA HIS A 108 32.95 -34.68 20.25
C HIS A 108 32.84 -35.18 21.69
#